data_AF-Q8U3V3-F1
#
_entry.id   AF-Q8U3V3-F1
#
_cell.length_a   1.000
_cell.length_b   1.000
_cell.length_c   1.000
_cell.angle_alpha   90.00
_cell.angle_beta   90.00
_cell.angle_gamma   90.00
#
_symmetry.space_group_name_H-M   'P 1'
#
loop_
_entity.id
_entity.type
_entity.pdbx_description
1 polymer ?
#
loop_
_entity_poly.entity_id
_entity_poly.type
_entity_poly.pdbx_seq_one_letter_code
_entity_poly.pdbx_strand_id
1 'polypeptide(L)'
;MYEAIFDLEAITPLFMRGADARSPEFSSASVKGVMRWWFRALAGGYFGNNIEALKEVEEKIFGSTRNKSRVFVRAEVEDVKKGNIYRQASSWADKTIIVWSEYVDYFFFSVLDKRRNRKTKKIDIKTRFEYFDVGSKFSISLSSTDERYFRLAEASLWMTINLGGFGFRARRGAGSLKVQMLREMLL
;
A
#
# COMPACT_ATOMS: atom_id res chain seq x y z
N MET A 1 -25.05 -0.57 12.46
CA MET A 1 -23.81 -0.10 11.83
C MET A 1 -23.02 -1.31 11.44
N TYR A 2 -22.69 -1.43 10.16
CA TYR A 2 -21.87 -2.52 9.63
C TYR A 2 -20.40 -2.16 9.83
N GLU A 3 -19.61 -3.08 10.35
CA GLU A 3 -18.17 -2.90 10.57
C GLU A 3 -17.40 -4.16 10.18
N ALA A 4 -16.25 -3.98 9.54
CA ALA A 4 -15.28 -5.03 9.28
C ALA A 4 -13.87 -4.54 9.64
N ILE A 5 -13.10 -5.37 10.34
CA ILE A 5 -11.70 -5.11 10.68
C ILE A 5 -10.83 -6.21 10.07
N PHE A 6 -9.87 -5.80 9.26
CA PHE A 6 -8.91 -6.65 8.56
C PHE A 6 -7.55 -6.49 9.22
N ASP A 7 -7.07 -7.54 9.88
CA ASP A 7 -5.68 -7.62 10.34
C ASP A 7 -4.80 -8.10 9.19
N LEU A 8 -3.76 -7.35 8.91
CA LEU A 8 -2.94 -7.50 7.71
C LEU A 8 -1.46 -7.63 8.08
N GLU A 9 -0.74 -8.44 7.32
CA GLU A 9 0.72 -8.57 7.41
C GLU A 9 1.36 -8.32 6.04
N ALA A 10 2.43 -7.52 6.01
CA ALA A 10 3.22 -7.35 4.80
C ALA A 10 3.98 -8.63 4.46
N ILE A 11 3.72 -9.20 3.29
CA ILE A 11 4.46 -10.36 2.77
C ILE A 11 5.54 -9.96 1.76
N THR A 12 5.56 -8.70 1.35
CA THR A 12 6.61 -8.07 0.54
C THR A 12 6.91 -6.67 1.11
N PRO A 13 8.09 -6.10 0.84
CA PRO A 13 8.40 -4.74 1.29
C PRO A 13 7.35 -3.73 0.83
N LEU A 14 6.85 -2.93 1.76
CA LEU A 14 5.83 -1.92 1.52
C LEU A 14 6.45 -0.52 1.55
N PHE A 15 6.51 0.10 0.36
CA PHE A 15 7.07 1.44 0.18
C PHE A 15 5.95 2.48 0.12
N MET A 16 5.55 2.99 1.29
CA MET A 16 4.59 4.07 1.46
C MET A 16 5.15 5.14 2.38
N ARG A 17 4.97 6.41 1.98
CA ARG A 17 5.49 7.59 2.68
C ARG A 17 4.44 8.69 2.56
N GLY A 18 4.33 9.52 3.59
CA GLY A 18 3.47 10.69 3.58
C GLY A 18 4.24 11.97 3.30
N ALA A 19 3.94 13.02 4.07
CA ALA A 19 4.62 14.30 3.97
C ALA A 19 6.10 14.21 4.37
N ASP A 20 6.41 13.40 5.38
CA ASP A 20 7.80 13.04 5.65
C ASP A 20 8.28 12.02 4.63
N ALA A 21 9.19 12.47 3.79
CA ALA A 21 9.83 11.65 2.80
C ALA A 21 10.80 10.64 3.45
N ARG A 22 11.23 10.73 4.70
CA ARG A 22 12.22 9.77 5.23
C ARG A 22 11.60 8.56 5.89
N SER A 23 10.47 8.74 6.55
CA SER A 23 9.81 7.70 7.35
C SER A 23 8.68 7.02 6.58
N PRO A 24 8.42 5.73 6.82
CA PRO A 24 7.29 5.05 6.23
C PRO A 24 5.99 5.47 6.90
N GLU A 25 4.91 5.59 6.13
CA GLU A 25 3.59 5.94 6.62
C GLU A 25 2.52 5.08 5.96
N PHE A 26 1.67 4.44 6.76
CA PHE A 26 0.51 3.70 6.30
C PHE A 26 -0.75 4.46 6.72
N SER A 27 -1.30 5.26 5.81
CA SER A 27 -2.39 6.18 6.13
C SER A 27 -3.71 5.81 5.47
N SER A 28 -4.81 6.10 6.18
CA SER A 28 -6.18 5.88 5.71
C SER A 28 -6.46 6.54 4.36
N ALA A 29 -5.88 7.71 4.11
CA ALA A 29 -6.03 8.43 2.85
C ALA A 29 -5.39 7.65 1.68
N SER A 30 -4.20 7.11 1.88
CA SER A 30 -3.50 6.32 0.87
C SER A 30 -4.22 5.00 0.59
N VAL A 31 -4.64 4.29 1.65
CA VAL A 31 -5.46 3.07 1.55
C VAL A 31 -6.74 3.36 0.75
N LYS A 32 -7.48 4.42 1.13
CA LYS A 32 -8.70 4.84 0.43
C LYS A 32 -8.45 5.17 -1.04
N GLY A 33 -7.30 5.76 -1.38
CA GLY A 33 -6.91 6.04 -2.76
C GLY A 33 -6.77 4.77 -3.62
N VAL A 34 -6.17 3.72 -3.07
CA VAL A 34 -6.05 2.42 -3.76
C VAL A 34 -7.40 1.73 -3.86
N MET A 35 -8.21 1.77 -2.80
CA MET A 35 -9.59 1.24 -2.82
C MET A 35 -10.44 1.91 -3.90
N ARG A 36 -10.37 3.24 -4.05
CA ARG A 36 -11.05 3.98 -5.12
C ARG A 36 -10.64 3.50 -6.51
N TRP A 37 -9.35 3.21 -6.71
CA TRP A 37 -8.86 2.69 -7.99
C TRP A 37 -9.51 1.34 -8.32
N TRP A 38 -9.53 0.41 -7.35
CA TRP A 38 -10.16 -0.90 -7.54
C TRP A 38 -11.68 -0.85 -7.62
N PHE A 39 -12.32 0.07 -6.91
CA PHE A 39 -13.74 0.36 -7.08
C PHE A 39 -14.04 0.73 -8.53
N ARG A 40 -13.28 1.67 -9.13
CA ARG A 40 -13.47 2.05 -10.54
C ARG A 40 -13.18 0.90 -11.49
N ALA A 41 -12.20 0.04 -11.20
CA ALA A 41 -11.92 -1.15 -12.01
C ALA A 41 -13.08 -2.15 -11.99
N LEU A 42 -13.68 -2.40 -10.82
CA LEU A 42 -14.85 -3.27 -10.66
C LEU A 42 -16.11 -2.67 -11.28
N ALA A 43 -16.43 -1.44 -10.88
CA ALA A 43 -17.66 -0.76 -11.24
C ALA A 43 -17.65 -0.22 -12.68
N GLY A 44 -16.48 0.02 -13.26
CA GLY A 44 -16.35 0.48 -14.65
C GLY A 44 -17.01 -0.47 -15.65
N GLY A 45 -16.92 -1.79 -15.43
CA GLY A 45 -17.62 -2.78 -16.25
C GLY A 45 -19.14 -2.72 -16.11
N TYR A 46 -19.66 -2.33 -14.94
CA TYR A 46 -21.09 -2.19 -14.68
C TYR A 46 -21.67 -0.89 -15.25
N PHE A 47 -20.98 0.24 -15.06
CA PHE A 47 -21.44 1.55 -15.54
C PHE A 47 -21.13 1.81 -17.01
N GLY A 48 -20.18 1.10 -17.61
CA GLY A 48 -19.74 1.32 -18.98
C GLY A 48 -19.28 2.77 -19.19
N ASN A 49 -19.87 3.46 -20.17
CA ASN A 49 -19.53 4.85 -20.49
C ASN A 49 -20.24 5.89 -19.61
N ASN A 50 -21.06 5.49 -18.63
CA ASN A 50 -21.73 6.43 -17.73
C ASN A 50 -20.80 6.85 -16.58
N ILE A 51 -19.87 7.75 -16.91
CA ILE A 51 -18.84 8.25 -16.00
C ILE A 51 -19.47 9.07 -14.86
N GLU A 52 -20.54 9.80 -15.15
CA GLU A 52 -21.26 10.62 -14.17
C GLU A 52 -21.87 9.76 -13.06
N ALA A 53 -22.54 8.66 -13.41
CA ALA A 53 -23.11 7.74 -12.43
C ALA A 53 -22.03 6.99 -11.63
N LEU A 54 -20.94 6.56 -12.30
CA LEU A 54 -19.80 5.95 -11.61
C LEU A 54 -19.22 6.91 -10.56
N LYS A 55 -19.00 8.17 -10.95
CA LYS A 55 -18.49 9.21 -10.06
C LYS A 55 -19.46 9.47 -8.91
N GLU A 56 -20.76 9.59 -9.18
CA GLU A 56 -21.76 9.82 -8.13
C GLU A 56 -21.73 8.71 -7.06
N VAL A 57 -21.63 7.44 -7.47
CA VAL A 57 -21.55 6.32 -6.53
C VAL A 57 -20.20 6.29 -5.81
N GLU A 58 -19.08 6.55 -6.50
CA GLU A 58 -17.75 6.67 -5.88
C GLU A 58 -17.74 7.73 -4.76
N GLU A 59 -18.31 8.91 -5.03
CA GLU A 59 -18.39 10.01 -4.07
C GLU A 59 -19.27 9.66 -2.86
N LYS A 60 -20.36 8.90 -3.05
CA LYS A 60 -21.18 8.41 -1.93
C LYS A 60 -20.40 7.44 -1.04
N ILE A 61 -19.62 6.53 -1.62
CA ILE A 61 -18.84 5.53 -0.87
C ILE A 61 -17.68 6.20 -0.13
N PHE A 62 -16.83 6.93 -0.86
CA PHE A 62 -15.51 7.38 -0.38
C PHE A 62 -15.44 8.87 -0.02
N GLY A 63 -16.49 9.62 -0.33
CA GLY A 63 -16.56 11.08 -0.17
C GLY A 63 -15.92 11.83 -1.34
N SER A 64 -16.16 13.13 -1.36
CA SER A 64 -15.54 14.11 -2.25
C SER A 64 -15.23 15.38 -1.47
N THR A 65 -14.77 16.43 -2.14
CA THR A 65 -14.60 17.75 -1.51
C THR A 65 -15.95 18.38 -1.12
N ARG A 66 -17.05 17.92 -1.72
CA ARG A 66 -18.41 18.43 -1.48
C ARG A 66 -19.23 17.51 -0.57
N ASN A 67 -19.01 16.19 -0.66
CA ASN A 67 -19.83 15.19 0.00
C ASN A 67 -19.01 14.36 1.01
N LYS A 68 -19.56 14.16 2.21
CA LYS A 68 -18.96 13.26 3.20
C LYS A 68 -19.11 11.80 2.75
N SER A 69 -18.05 11.02 2.96
CA SER A 69 -18.00 9.57 2.78
C SER A 69 -19.07 8.86 3.61
N ARG A 70 -19.86 7.96 3.01
CA ARG A 70 -20.76 7.06 3.75
C ARG A 70 -20.04 5.87 4.38
N VAL A 71 -18.83 5.57 3.91
CA VAL A 71 -17.96 4.57 4.51
C VAL A 71 -16.79 5.26 5.22
N PHE A 72 -16.59 4.95 6.50
CA PHE A 72 -15.39 5.32 7.22
C PHE A 72 -14.31 4.27 6.96
N VAL A 73 -13.10 4.73 6.59
CA VAL A 73 -11.94 3.88 6.34
C VAL A 73 -10.86 4.34 7.30
N ARG A 74 -10.41 3.45 8.18
CA ARG A 74 -9.30 3.68 9.10
C ARG A 74 -8.21 2.68 8.79
N ALA A 75 -6.99 3.14 8.66
CA ALA A 75 -5.81 2.30 8.51
C ALA A 75 -4.84 2.64 9.64
N GLU A 76 -4.37 1.61 10.33
CA GLU A 76 -3.45 1.76 11.46
C GLU A 76 -2.27 0.80 11.31
N VAL A 77 -1.17 1.17 11.97
CA VAL A 77 0.04 0.36 12.01
C VAL A 77 0.09 -0.29 13.38
N GLU A 78 0.05 -1.61 13.42
CA GLU A 78 -0.01 -2.39 14.65
C GLU A 78 1.38 -2.81 15.12
N ASP A 79 2.26 -3.16 14.17
CA ASP A 79 3.64 -3.56 14.44
C ASP A 79 4.54 -3.15 13.28
N VAL A 80 5.67 -2.51 13.58
CA VAL A 80 6.57 -1.95 12.58
C VAL A 80 7.87 -2.73 12.55
N LYS A 81 8.11 -3.41 11.42
CA LYS A 81 9.45 -3.86 11.05
C LYS A 81 10.04 -2.84 10.08
N LYS A 82 10.87 -1.93 10.58
CA LYS A 82 11.48 -0.91 9.73
C LYS A 82 12.57 -1.51 8.86
N GLY A 83 12.41 -1.36 7.55
CA GLY A 83 13.44 -1.64 6.57
C GLY A 83 14.27 -0.38 6.30
N ASN A 84 15.59 -0.48 6.52
CA ASN A 84 16.55 0.54 6.13
C ASN A 84 17.89 -0.15 5.84
N ILE A 85 18.34 -0.09 4.59
CA ILE A 85 19.50 -0.84 4.14
C ILE A 85 20.67 0.11 3.96
N TYR A 86 21.81 -0.25 4.54
CA TYR A 86 23.11 0.36 4.24
C TYR A 86 24.17 -0.74 4.22
N ARG A 87 24.87 -0.87 3.09
CA ARG A 87 25.96 -1.83 2.87
C ARG A 87 27.06 -1.20 2.03
N GLN A 88 28.23 -1.82 2.03
CA GLN A 88 29.34 -1.44 1.17
C GLN A 88 29.86 -2.65 0.40
N ALA A 89 30.18 -2.41 -0.86
CA ALA A 89 30.78 -3.39 -1.76
C ALA A 89 32.16 -2.93 -2.25
N SER A 90 33.07 -3.88 -2.48
CA SER A 90 34.43 -3.59 -2.96
C SER A 90 34.45 -3.15 -4.43
N SER A 91 33.61 -3.74 -5.26
CA SER A 91 33.55 -3.52 -6.71
C SER A 91 32.14 -3.80 -7.26
N TRP A 92 31.88 -3.43 -8.52
CA TRP A 92 30.58 -3.67 -9.18
C TRP A 92 30.25 -5.15 -9.40
N ALA A 93 31.25 -6.03 -9.33
CA ALA A 93 31.10 -7.48 -9.44
C ALA A 93 30.89 -8.18 -8.08
N ASP A 94 30.98 -7.43 -6.99
CA ASP A 94 30.84 -7.95 -5.63
C ASP A 94 29.37 -8.31 -5.36
N LYS A 95 29.12 -9.54 -4.91
CA LYS A 95 27.76 -10.04 -4.62
C LYS A 95 27.02 -9.19 -3.59
N THR A 96 27.72 -8.49 -2.71
CA THR A 96 27.13 -7.58 -1.70
C THR A 96 26.37 -6.40 -2.31
N ILE A 97 26.55 -6.11 -3.60
CA ILE A 97 25.76 -5.11 -4.33
C ILE A 97 24.30 -5.50 -4.46
N ILE A 98 24.00 -6.79 -4.49
CA ILE A 98 22.65 -7.30 -4.61
C ILE A 98 21.99 -7.22 -3.24
N VAL A 99 20.86 -6.52 -3.15
CA VAL A 99 20.15 -6.28 -1.90
C VAL A 99 19.15 -7.39 -1.61
N TRP A 100 18.24 -7.65 -2.55
CA TRP A 100 17.25 -8.73 -2.47
C TRP A 100 17.54 -9.83 -3.50
N SER A 101 17.58 -9.46 -4.78
CA SER A 101 17.99 -10.30 -5.91
C SER A 101 18.27 -9.40 -7.11
N GLU A 102 18.96 -9.89 -8.15
CA GLU A 102 19.25 -9.08 -9.34
C GLU A 102 17.97 -8.49 -9.96
N TYR A 103 16.93 -9.30 -10.08
CA TYR A 103 15.64 -8.88 -10.64
C TYR A 103 14.86 -7.96 -9.71
N VAL A 104 14.86 -8.23 -8.40
CA VAL A 104 14.13 -7.40 -7.42
C VAL A 104 14.81 -6.04 -7.27
N ASP A 105 16.14 -5.99 -7.23
CA ASP A 105 16.90 -4.74 -7.22
C ASP A 105 16.61 -3.90 -8.47
N TYR A 106 16.46 -4.54 -9.63
CA TYR A 106 16.03 -3.87 -10.85
C TYR A 106 14.61 -3.32 -10.72
N PHE A 107 13.63 -4.10 -10.25
CA PHE A 107 12.27 -3.60 -10.04
C PHE A 107 12.19 -2.47 -9.01
N PHE A 108 13.06 -2.50 -8.00
CA PHE A 108 13.14 -1.54 -6.90
C PHE A 108 14.27 -0.52 -7.08
N PHE A 109 14.75 -0.30 -8.31
CA PHE A 109 15.89 0.59 -8.58
C PHE A 109 15.73 2.01 -7.98
N SER A 110 14.52 2.55 -7.94
CA SER A 110 14.26 3.88 -7.38
C SER A 110 14.17 3.91 -5.86
N VAL A 111 14.12 2.75 -5.20
CA VAL A 111 14.23 2.62 -3.74
C VAL A 111 15.71 2.60 -3.37
N LEU A 112 16.57 2.09 -4.25
CA LEU A 112 18.00 1.92 -4.02
C LEU A 112 18.83 3.13 -4.51
N ASP A 113 19.93 3.37 -3.82
CA ASP A 113 21.00 4.28 -4.20
C ASP A 113 22.33 3.50 -4.11
N LYS A 114 22.91 3.22 -5.27
CA LYS A 114 24.20 2.51 -5.42
C LYS A 114 25.20 3.46 -6.02
N ARG A 115 26.25 3.85 -5.28
CA ARG A 115 27.20 4.89 -5.70
C ARG A 115 28.63 4.61 -5.26
N ARG A 116 29.60 4.88 -6.13
CA ARG A 116 31.03 4.80 -5.79
C ARG A 116 31.40 5.93 -4.83
N ASN A 117 31.84 5.58 -3.62
CA ASN A 117 32.35 6.53 -2.63
C ASN A 117 33.76 6.99 -3.03
N ARG A 118 33.97 8.30 -3.18
CA ARG A 118 35.24 8.86 -3.65
C ARG A 118 36.41 8.64 -2.66
N LYS A 119 36.12 8.63 -1.35
CA LYS A 119 37.13 8.51 -0.29
C LYS A 119 37.55 7.06 -0.08
N THR A 120 36.59 6.17 0.16
CA THR A 120 36.87 4.76 0.46
C THR A 120 37.11 3.92 -0.80
N LYS A 121 36.79 4.46 -1.98
CA LYS A 121 36.74 3.75 -3.27
C LYS A 121 35.80 2.52 -3.25
N LYS A 122 35.02 2.31 -2.20
CA LYS A 122 33.97 1.28 -2.13
C LYS A 122 32.70 1.81 -2.81
N ILE A 123 31.73 0.94 -3.02
CA ILE A 123 30.39 1.30 -3.48
C ILE A 123 29.47 1.28 -2.27
N ASP A 124 28.83 2.41 -1.97
CA ASP A 124 27.78 2.49 -0.97
C ASP A 124 26.47 2.03 -1.61
N ILE A 125 25.77 1.10 -0.96
CA ILE A 125 24.44 0.61 -1.35
C ILE A 125 23.50 0.93 -0.22
N LYS A 126 22.46 1.71 -0.49
CA LYS A 126 21.47 2.03 0.54
C LYS A 126 20.05 2.17 -0.01
N THR A 127 19.08 2.06 0.87
CA THR A 127 17.72 2.54 0.56
C THR A 127 17.68 4.07 0.65
N ARG A 128 16.87 4.70 -0.19
CA ARG A 128 16.71 6.17 -0.24
C ARG A 128 15.86 6.72 0.91
N PHE A 129 15.11 5.85 1.58
CA PHE A 129 14.18 6.13 2.67
C PHE A 129 13.91 4.82 3.42
N GLU A 130 13.30 4.95 4.59
CA GLU A 130 12.81 3.83 5.38
C GLU A 130 11.49 3.29 4.78
N TYR A 131 11.23 2.01 4.99
CA TYR A 131 10.03 1.33 4.48
C TYR A 131 9.49 0.33 5.51
N PHE A 132 8.26 -0.13 5.33
CA PHE A 132 7.74 -1.25 6.12
C PHE A 132 8.26 -2.55 5.51
N ASP A 133 9.06 -3.29 6.26
CA ASP A 133 9.61 -4.57 5.84
C ASP A 133 8.61 -5.71 6.05
N VAL A 134 8.94 -6.86 5.46
CA VAL A 134 8.16 -8.09 5.58
C VAL A 134 7.89 -8.42 7.05
N GLY A 135 6.63 -8.71 7.35
CA GLY A 135 6.12 -9.00 8.67
C GLY A 135 5.70 -7.79 9.49
N SER A 136 5.77 -6.56 8.95
CA SER A 136 5.05 -5.42 9.53
C SER A 136 3.55 -5.70 9.50
N LYS A 137 2.84 -5.29 10.56
CA LYS A 137 1.41 -5.54 10.73
C LYS A 137 0.61 -4.26 10.72
N PHE A 138 -0.59 -4.36 10.16
CA PHE A 138 -1.50 -3.25 9.97
C PHE A 138 -2.93 -3.71 10.28
N SER A 139 -3.80 -2.75 10.54
CA SER A 139 -5.23 -2.98 10.51
C SER A 139 -5.88 -2.02 9.52
N ILE A 140 -6.91 -2.50 8.82
CA ILE A 140 -7.84 -1.65 8.08
C ILE A 140 -9.23 -1.93 8.61
N SER A 141 -9.93 -0.91 9.09
CA SER A 141 -11.34 -1.00 9.42
C SER A 141 -12.21 -0.23 8.45
N LEU A 142 -13.36 -0.82 8.12
CA LEU A 142 -14.43 -0.25 7.32
C LEU A 142 -15.68 -0.18 8.19
N SER A 143 -16.37 0.96 8.21
CA SER A 143 -17.68 1.05 8.84
C SER A 143 -18.67 1.94 8.10
N SER A 144 -19.95 1.59 8.13
CA SER A 144 -21.04 2.32 7.46
C SER A 144 -22.39 2.01 8.10
N THR A 145 -23.33 2.94 8.03
CA THR A 145 -24.73 2.70 8.42
C THR A 145 -25.58 2.13 7.29
N ASP A 146 -25.10 2.18 6.04
CA ASP A 146 -25.78 1.65 4.85
C ASP A 146 -24.99 0.44 4.33
N GLU A 147 -25.64 -0.71 4.31
CA GLU A 147 -25.06 -2.01 3.92
C GLU A 147 -24.52 -2.00 2.49
N ARG A 148 -25.20 -1.32 1.56
CA ARG A 148 -24.82 -1.36 0.15
C ARG A 148 -23.46 -0.69 -0.05
N TYR A 149 -23.25 0.47 0.57
CA TYR A 149 -21.96 1.16 0.50
C TYR A 149 -20.89 0.42 1.29
N PHE A 150 -21.25 -0.22 2.42
CA PHE A 150 -20.36 -1.09 3.17
C PHE A 150 -19.81 -2.23 2.29
N ARG A 151 -20.69 -3.01 1.67
CA ARG A 151 -20.33 -4.15 0.80
C ARG A 151 -19.54 -3.72 -0.44
N LEU A 152 -19.85 -2.56 -1.04
CA LEU A 152 -19.06 -2.02 -2.15
C LEU A 152 -17.64 -1.61 -1.72
N ALA A 153 -17.47 -1.02 -0.53
CA ALA A 153 -16.16 -0.70 0.00
C ALA A 153 -15.38 -1.96 0.40
N GLU A 154 -16.05 -2.95 0.99
CA GLU A 154 -15.48 -4.25 1.33
C GLU A 154 -14.97 -4.98 0.08
N ALA A 155 -15.79 -5.07 -0.98
CA ALA A 155 -15.37 -5.64 -2.26
C ALA A 155 -14.17 -4.88 -2.87
N SER A 156 -14.15 -3.56 -2.74
CA SER A 156 -13.03 -2.72 -3.21
C SER A 156 -11.75 -2.99 -2.42
N LEU A 157 -11.84 -3.19 -1.10
CA LEU A 157 -10.71 -3.56 -0.25
C LEU A 157 -10.22 -4.97 -0.57
N TRP A 158 -11.15 -5.92 -0.75
CA TRP A 158 -10.82 -7.30 -1.11
C TRP A 158 -10.00 -7.36 -2.40
N MET A 159 -10.42 -6.65 -3.44
CA MET A 159 -9.64 -6.54 -4.69
C MET A 159 -8.28 -5.89 -4.47
N THR A 160 -8.24 -4.85 -3.63
CA THR A 160 -7.00 -4.14 -3.30
C THR A 160 -5.98 -5.07 -2.67
N ILE A 161 -6.41 -5.92 -1.73
CA ILE A 161 -5.53 -6.86 -1.02
C ILE A 161 -5.12 -8.04 -1.91
N ASN A 162 -6.07 -8.65 -2.63
CA ASN A 162 -5.83 -9.91 -3.32
C ASN A 162 -5.25 -9.76 -4.73
N LEU A 163 -5.62 -8.70 -5.46
CA LEU A 163 -5.19 -8.48 -6.84
C LEU A 163 -4.30 -7.24 -7.01
N GLY A 164 -4.26 -6.40 -5.98
CA GLY A 164 -3.48 -5.18 -5.97
C GLY A 164 -2.21 -5.29 -5.12
N GLY A 165 -2.12 -4.38 -4.16
CA GLY A 165 -0.92 -4.07 -3.41
C GLY A 165 -0.91 -2.58 -3.08
N PHE A 166 -0.11 -2.22 -2.08
CA PHE A 166 -0.06 -0.86 -1.53
C PHE A 166 1.29 -0.19 -1.84
N GLY A 167 1.29 1.13 -1.90
CA GLY A 167 2.51 1.92 -2.15
C GLY A 167 2.99 1.95 -3.60
N PHE A 168 4.05 2.72 -3.84
CA PHE A 168 4.41 3.14 -5.21
C PHE A 168 5.15 2.07 -6.04
N ARG A 169 5.43 0.90 -5.45
CA ARG A 169 5.95 -0.29 -6.15
C ARG A 169 4.96 -1.46 -6.17
N ALA A 170 3.68 -1.23 -5.82
CA ALA A 170 2.61 -2.23 -5.90
C ALA A 170 2.58 -2.97 -7.26
N ARG A 171 2.67 -2.22 -8.36
CA ARG A 171 2.67 -2.78 -9.73
C ARG A 171 3.98 -3.45 -10.16
N ARG A 172 4.93 -3.62 -9.23
CA ARG A 172 6.23 -4.26 -9.45
C ARG A 172 6.53 -5.33 -8.38
N GLY A 173 5.48 -5.89 -7.77
CA GLY A 173 5.60 -7.01 -6.82
C GLY A 173 5.95 -6.63 -5.38
N ALA A 174 5.84 -5.35 -5.01
CA ALA A 174 5.97 -4.90 -3.62
C ALA A 174 4.61 -4.56 -3.00
N GLY A 175 4.57 -4.36 -1.68
CA GLY A 175 3.39 -3.88 -0.97
C GLY A 175 2.19 -4.82 -0.94
N SER A 176 2.37 -6.11 -1.24
CA SER A 176 1.37 -7.15 -1.01
C SER A 176 1.16 -7.36 0.48
N LEU A 177 -0.10 -7.32 0.90
CA LEU A 177 -0.54 -7.60 2.27
C LEU A 177 -1.35 -8.89 2.28
N LYS A 178 -1.24 -9.66 3.36
CA LYS A 178 -2.01 -10.88 3.61
C LYS A 178 -2.99 -10.63 4.75
N VAL A 179 -4.26 -11.01 4.57
CA VAL A 179 -5.24 -11.07 5.67
C VAL A 179 -4.85 -12.18 6.64
N GLN A 180 -4.61 -11.82 7.89
CA GLN A 180 -4.38 -12.75 9.00
C GLN A 180 -5.70 -13.09 9.70
N MET A 181 -6.56 -12.08 9.88
CA MET A 181 -7.85 -12.22 10.52
C MET A 181 -8.82 -11.20 9.94
N LEU A 182 -10.09 -11.61 9.80
CA LEU A 182 -11.21 -10.73 9.49
C LEU A 182 -12.23 -10.84 10.61
N ARG A 183 -12.65 -9.71 11.14
CA ARG A 183 -13.76 -9.60 12.10
C ARG A 183 -14.87 -8.78 11.46
N GLU A 184 -16.02 -9.40 11.18
CA GLU A 184 -17.24 -8.72 10.76
C GLU A 184 -18.19 -8.59 11.95
N MET A 185 -18.78 -7.41 12.10
CA MET A 185 -19.69 -7.08 13.20
C MET A 185 -20.88 -6.27 12.67
N LEU A 186 -22.06 -6.58 13.20
CA LEU A 186 -23.25 -5.72 13.08
C LEU A 186 -23.52 -5.12 14.47
N LEU A 187 -23.18 -3.83 14.62
CA LEU A 187 -23.42 -3.04 15.83
C LEU A 187 -24.78 -2.34 15.79
#